data_AF-A0A0C9UPS0-F1
#
_entry.id   AF-A0A0C9UPS0-F1
#
_cell.length_a   1.000
_cell.length_b   1.000
_cell.length_c   1.000
_cell.angle_alpha   90.00
_cell.angle_beta   90.00
_cell.angle_gamma   90.00
#
_symmetry.space_group_name_H-M   'P 1'
#
loop_
_entity.id
_entity.type
_entity.pdbx_description
1 polymer ?
#
loop_
_entity_poly.entity_id
_entity_poly.type
_entity_poly.pdbx_seq_one_letter_code
_entity_poly.pdbx_strand_id
1 'polypeptide(L)'
;ALENMWYRSCTENDIKLLNSLVSNNSIDNPKLHNPIYDNIPIITSKNRYRDKINYMGALKFAQKTGQQLTNFYSIDTLTESGVKTIMGITNKKMLQKNILKANDTINPGKQMALWNLNPENSNNKPGILPLCIGMPVMIKKNIATELCITNGVEGNVVGWKSSVLRMNNKDYPILNTLFIALKDTPFKVQIPGLPDNVVPISRSARPVLCQFPNGQLQRINRNQVDVILNFAMTDYASQGRTRPINVIDLTYCRTHFSYYTCFSRSASVKNTVIVGGFNLSIIQGGITGWLRQEFRELEMMDEITKLREEGVLHHTVRGDR
;
A
#
# COMPACT_ATOMS: atom_id res chain seq x y z
N ALA A 1 25.91 5.48 -4.24
CA ALA A 1 24.92 4.41 -4.50
C ALA A 1 23.61 4.91 -5.06
N LEU A 2 22.78 5.67 -4.31
CA LEU A 2 21.46 6.11 -4.79
C LEU A 2 21.53 7.00 -6.03
N GLU A 3 22.46 7.95 -6.07
CA GLU A 3 22.70 8.82 -7.22
C GLU A 3 23.03 7.99 -8.48
N ASN A 4 24.05 7.14 -8.43
CA ASN A 4 24.37 6.24 -9.54
C ASN A 4 23.20 5.30 -9.91
N MET A 5 22.42 4.85 -8.93
CA MET A 5 21.23 4.04 -9.19
C MET A 5 20.17 4.80 -9.98
N TRP A 6 20.00 6.10 -9.71
CA TRP A 6 19.09 6.98 -10.45
C TRP A 6 19.42 7.03 -11.96
N TYR A 7 20.71 7.02 -12.30
CA TYR A 7 21.18 6.99 -13.69
C TYR A 7 21.44 5.58 -14.25
N ARG A 8 21.08 4.51 -13.51
CA ARG A 8 21.39 3.12 -13.88
C ARG A 8 22.88 2.92 -14.16
N SER A 9 23.72 3.57 -13.36
CA SER A 9 25.18 3.62 -13.48
C SER A 9 25.89 3.12 -12.22
N CYS A 10 25.27 2.22 -11.44
CA CYS A 10 25.89 1.70 -10.21
C CYS A 10 27.28 1.11 -10.49
N THR A 11 28.25 1.58 -9.71
CA THR A 11 29.66 1.16 -9.75
C THR A 11 29.87 -0.14 -8.98
N GLU A 12 31.05 -0.74 -9.10
CA GLU A 12 31.43 -1.91 -8.29
C GLU A 12 31.38 -1.62 -6.79
N ASN A 13 31.74 -0.40 -6.37
CA ASN A 13 31.66 0.00 -4.96
C ASN A 13 30.21 0.07 -4.48
N ASP A 14 29.30 0.57 -5.33
CA ASP A 14 27.86 0.56 -5.02
C ASP A 14 27.35 -0.88 -4.89
N ILE A 15 27.78 -1.79 -5.78
CA ILE A 15 27.37 -3.19 -5.74
C ILE A 15 27.90 -3.89 -4.48
N LYS A 16 29.16 -3.66 -4.10
CA LYS A 16 29.73 -4.18 -2.84
C LYS A 16 28.91 -3.71 -1.63
N LEU A 17 28.54 -2.43 -1.61
CA LEU A 17 27.66 -1.89 -0.57
C LEU A 17 26.30 -2.60 -0.57
N LEU A 18 25.63 -2.72 -1.72
CA LEU A 18 24.32 -3.36 -1.80
C LEU A 18 24.36 -4.84 -1.39
N ASN A 19 25.38 -5.58 -1.81
CA ASN A 19 25.61 -6.96 -1.37
C ASN A 19 25.79 -7.04 0.16
N SER A 20 26.45 -6.06 0.77
CA SER A 20 26.56 -5.98 2.23
C SER A 20 25.22 -5.76 2.94
N LEU A 21 24.15 -5.38 2.23
CA LEU A 21 22.78 -5.22 2.78
C LEU A 21 21.89 -6.44 2.60
N VAL A 22 22.30 -7.41 1.77
CA VAL A 22 21.55 -8.64 1.55
C VAL A 22 21.43 -9.43 2.86
N SER A 23 20.22 -9.93 3.13
CA SER A 23 19.97 -10.84 4.24
C SER A 23 20.70 -12.16 3.96
N ASN A 24 21.79 -12.42 4.67
CA ASN A 24 22.45 -13.72 4.59
C ASN A 24 21.70 -14.71 5.49
N ASN A 25 21.45 -15.91 4.98
CA ASN A 25 21.00 -17.05 5.78
C ASN A 25 22.18 -17.72 6.52
N SER A 26 23.23 -16.96 6.88
CA SER A 26 24.35 -17.57 7.62
C SER A 26 23.84 -18.01 8.99
N ILE A 27 24.17 -19.25 9.35
CA ILE A 27 23.73 -19.92 10.59
C ILE A 27 24.11 -19.09 11.83
N ASP A 28 25.21 -18.34 11.76
CA ASP A 28 25.77 -17.65 12.92
C ASP A 28 25.17 -16.26 13.21
N ASN A 29 24.53 -15.59 12.24
CA ASN A 29 23.90 -14.27 12.48
C ASN A 29 22.95 -13.83 11.34
N PRO A 30 21.77 -14.47 11.20
CA PRO A 30 20.80 -14.09 10.19
C PRO A 30 20.23 -12.69 10.50
N LYS A 31 20.58 -11.68 9.69
CA LYS A 31 20.22 -10.27 9.90
C LYS A 31 18.74 -10.04 10.28
N LEU A 32 17.84 -10.83 9.70
CA LEU A 32 16.39 -10.74 9.90
C LEU A 32 15.89 -11.30 11.25
N HIS A 33 16.75 -11.95 12.05
CA HIS A 33 16.41 -12.38 13.41
C HIS A 33 16.49 -11.25 14.43
N ASN A 34 17.08 -10.11 14.07
CA ASN A 34 17.09 -8.96 14.94
C ASN A 34 15.64 -8.45 15.15
N PRO A 35 15.13 -8.35 16.39
CA PRO A 35 13.77 -7.93 16.69
C PRO A 35 13.39 -6.55 16.14
N ILE A 36 14.36 -5.69 15.81
CA ILE A 36 14.07 -4.40 15.17
C ILE A 36 13.34 -4.54 13.83
N TYR A 37 13.46 -5.69 13.16
CA TYR A 37 12.79 -5.97 11.89
C TYR A 37 11.42 -6.64 12.07
N ASP A 38 11.02 -6.97 13.30
CA ASP A 38 9.73 -7.61 13.56
C ASP A 38 8.58 -6.67 13.16
N ASN A 39 7.68 -7.20 12.33
CA ASN A 39 6.46 -6.51 11.88
C ASN A 39 6.74 -5.18 11.16
N ILE A 40 7.98 -4.93 10.73
CA ILE A 40 8.31 -3.81 9.85
C ILE A 40 7.81 -4.15 8.44
N PRO A 41 6.99 -3.28 7.82
CA PRO A 41 6.52 -3.52 6.47
C PRO A 41 7.66 -3.72 5.48
N ILE A 42 7.61 -4.82 4.74
CA ILE A 42 8.52 -5.10 3.62
C ILE A 42 8.05 -4.32 2.40
N ILE A 43 8.94 -3.52 1.81
CA ILE A 43 8.67 -2.84 0.54
C ILE A 43 8.87 -3.84 -0.61
N THR A 44 7.85 -4.01 -1.44
CA THR A 44 7.88 -4.87 -2.64
C THR A 44 7.28 -4.14 -3.84
N SER A 45 7.39 -4.67 -5.05
CA SER A 45 6.91 -3.96 -6.27
C SER A 45 5.43 -4.17 -6.60
N LYS A 46 4.83 -5.32 -6.24
CA LYS A 46 3.46 -5.66 -6.68
C LYS A 46 2.51 -5.95 -5.55
N ASN A 47 1.25 -5.55 -5.75
CA ASN A 47 0.16 -5.81 -4.80
C ASN A 47 0.01 -7.30 -4.47
N ARG A 48 0.15 -8.22 -5.45
CA ARG A 48 0.10 -9.67 -5.21
C ARG A 48 1.06 -10.15 -4.13
N TYR A 49 2.31 -9.69 -4.19
CA TYR A 49 3.35 -10.11 -3.25
C TYR A 49 3.12 -9.45 -1.90
N ARG A 50 2.75 -8.16 -1.89
CA ARG A 50 2.32 -7.45 -0.69
C ARG A 50 1.20 -8.22 0.02
N ASP A 51 0.16 -8.61 -0.71
CA ASP A 51 -1.02 -9.29 -0.15
C ASP A 51 -0.67 -10.66 0.42
N LYS A 52 0.21 -11.41 -0.26
CA LYS A 52 0.69 -12.70 0.26
C LYS A 52 1.52 -12.52 1.52
N ILE A 53 2.46 -11.56 1.55
CA ILE A 53 3.27 -11.26 2.75
C ILE A 53 2.37 -10.80 3.89
N ASN A 54 1.39 -9.95 3.61
CA ASN A 54 0.40 -9.49 4.59
C ASN A 54 -0.39 -10.65 5.20
N TYR A 55 -0.88 -11.59 4.38
CA TYR A 55 -1.58 -12.76 4.87
C TYR A 55 -0.69 -13.63 5.78
N MET A 56 0.53 -13.94 5.34
CA MET A 56 1.47 -14.72 6.14
C MET A 56 1.90 -13.99 7.43
N GLY A 57 2.09 -12.67 7.33
CA GLY A 57 2.42 -11.79 8.45
C GLY A 57 1.32 -11.78 9.50
N ALA A 58 0.05 -11.73 9.10
CA ALA A 58 -1.08 -11.81 10.02
C ALA A 58 -1.10 -13.14 10.79
N LEU A 59 -0.91 -14.27 10.10
CA LEU A 59 -0.84 -15.59 10.73
C LEU A 59 0.32 -15.67 11.73
N LYS A 60 1.52 -15.24 11.32
CA LYS A 60 2.72 -15.23 12.18
C LYS A 60 2.53 -14.31 13.39
N PHE A 61 1.95 -13.13 13.20
CA PHE A 61 1.69 -12.15 14.26
C PHE A 61 0.72 -12.70 15.30
N ALA A 62 -0.39 -13.28 14.85
CA ALA A 62 -1.38 -13.89 15.73
C ALA A 62 -0.76 -15.03 16.55
N GLN A 63 -0.01 -15.93 15.91
CA GLN A 63 0.70 -17.01 16.58
C GLN A 63 1.71 -16.48 17.61
N LYS A 64 2.55 -15.52 17.24
CA LYS A 64 3.58 -14.95 18.12
C LYS A 64 2.98 -14.21 19.33
N THR A 65 1.80 -13.61 19.17
CA THR A 65 1.11 -12.88 20.25
C THR A 65 0.09 -13.73 21.00
N GLY A 66 -0.06 -15.02 20.67
CA GLY A 66 -1.05 -15.91 21.29
C GLY A 66 -2.50 -15.50 21.02
N GLN A 67 -2.76 -14.71 19.98
CA GLN A 67 -4.09 -14.22 19.64
C GLN A 67 -4.72 -15.04 18.51
N GLN A 68 -6.05 -15.00 18.40
CA GLN A 68 -6.77 -15.54 17.25
C GLN A 68 -7.08 -14.42 16.25
N LEU A 69 -7.02 -14.74 14.95
CA LEU A 69 -7.48 -13.83 13.91
C LEU A 69 -9.00 -13.84 13.83
N THR A 70 -9.60 -12.66 13.88
CA THR A 70 -11.01 -12.48 13.55
C THR A 70 -11.14 -12.03 12.10
N ASN A 71 -11.86 -12.80 11.29
CA ASN A 71 -12.14 -12.46 9.90
C ASN A 71 -13.38 -11.58 9.80
N PHE A 72 -13.20 -10.34 9.32
CA PHE A 72 -14.31 -9.43 9.07
C PHE A 72 -14.67 -9.35 7.59
N TYR A 73 -15.93 -9.66 7.30
CA TYR A 73 -16.47 -9.75 5.96
C TYR A 73 -17.01 -8.39 5.51
N SER A 74 -16.90 -8.12 4.22
CA SER A 74 -17.50 -6.95 3.57
C SER A 74 -18.98 -7.20 3.27
N ILE A 75 -19.76 -6.13 3.22
CA ILE A 75 -21.11 -6.16 2.60
C ILE A 75 -20.95 -5.64 1.18
N ASP A 76 -21.20 -6.49 0.20
CA ASP A 76 -21.13 -6.13 -1.20
C ASP A 76 -22.53 -6.07 -1.81
N THR A 77 -22.79 -5.03 -2.62
CA THR A 77 -24.01 -4.90 -3.43
C THR A 77 -23.68 -4.65 -4.89
N LEU A 78 -24.62 -4.92 -5.79
CA LEU A 78 -24.49 -4.57 -7.20
C LEU A 78 -24.46 -3.05 -7.36
N THR A 79 -23.72 -2.61 -8.38
CA THR A 79 -23.84 -1.25 -8.89
C THR A 79 -25.16 -1.08 -9.63
N GLU A 80 -25.60 0.16 -9.85
CA GLU A 80 -26.78 0.44 -10.68
C GLU A 80 -26.66 -0.20 -12.07
N SER A 81 -25.47 -0.13 -12.68
CA SER A 81 -25.18 -0.85 -13.93
C SER A 81 -25.39 -2.36 -13.80
N GLY A 82 -24.96 -2.97 -12.69
CA GLY A 82 -25.16 -4.39 -12.45
C GLY A 82 -26.65 -4.76 -12.30
N VAL A 83 -27.43 -3.92 -11.60
CA VAL A 83 -28.88 -4.12 -11.46
C VAL A 83 -29.57 -4.00 -12.82
N LYS A 84 -29.25 -2.97 -13.60
CA LYS A 84 -29.81 -2.80 -14.96
C LYS A 84 -29.54 -4.01 -15.84
N THR A 85 -28.33 -4.56 -15.80
CA THR A 85 -27.97 -5.77 -16.57
C THR A 85 -28.84 -6.96 -16.18
N ILE A 86 -29.03 -7.22 -14.89
CA ILE A 86 -29.85 -8.35 -14.42
C ILE A 86 -31.33 -8.15 -14.79
N MET A 87 -31.82 -6.92 -14.74
CA MET A 87 -33.21 -6.59 -15.07
C MET A 87 -33.47 -6.40 -16.58
N GLY A 88 -32.45 -6.55 -17.44
CA GLY A 88 -32.58 -6.31 -18.89
C GLY A 88 -32.88 -4.85 -19.27
N ILE A 89 -32.57 -3.89 -18.40
CA ILE A 89 -32.85 -2.46 -18.62
C ILE A 89 -31.71 -1.85 -19.42
N THR A 90 -32.00 -1.41 -20.65
CA THR A 90 -31.02 -0.76 -21.55
C THR A 90 -31.00 0.76 -21.41
N ASN A 91 -31.96 1.34 -20.67
CA ASN A 91 -32.11 2.78 -20.53
C ASN A 91 -30.95 3.43 -19.74
N LYS A 92 -30.44 4.55 -20.24
CA LYS A 92 -29.41 5.36 -19.59
C LYS A 92 -29.93 6.16 -18.38
N LYS A 93 -31.24 6.37 -18.24
CA LYS A 93 -31.84 7.07 -17.08
C LYS A 93 -31.50 6.38 -15.76
N MET A 94 -31.29 7.16 -14.70
CA MET A 94 -30.99 6.59 -13.38
C MET A 94 -32.19 5.78 -12.85
N LEU A 95 -31.90 4.64 -12.22
CA LEU A 95 -32.91 3.86 -11.51
C LEU A 95 -33.40 4.60 -10.27
N GLN A 96 -34.69 4.46 -9.99
CA GLN A 96 -35.24 4.90 -8.71
C GLN A 96 -34.58 4.13 -7.56
N LYS A 97 -34.31 4.83 -6.45
CA LYS A 97 -33.58 4.28 -5.30
C LYS A 97 -34.20 3.01 -4.72
N ASN A 98 -35.53 2.93 -4.70
CA ASN A 98 -36.25 1.76 -4.18
C ASN A 98 -36.07 0.53 -5.09
N ILE A 99 -36.12 0.72 -6.40
CA ILE A 99 -35.87 -0.33 -7.39
C ILE A 99 -34.43 -0.83 -7.28
N LEU A 100 -33.47 0.09 -7.16
CA LEU A 100 -32.06 -0.24 -6.98
C LEU A 100 -31.86 -1.10 -5.73
N LYS A 101 -32.33 -0.65 -4.56
CA LYS A 101 -32.19 -1.37 -3.28
C LYS A 101 -32.90 -2.72 -3.24
N ALA A 102 -33.99 -2.89 -3.98
CA ALA A 102 -34.69 -4.16 -4.03
C ALA A 102 -33.93 -5.22 -4.85
N ASN A 103 -33.01 -4.80 -5.72
CA ASN A 103 -32.37 -5.66 -6.71
C ASN A 103 -30.83 -5.61 -6.68
N ASP A 104 -30.21 -4.94 -5.70
CA ASP A 104 -28.75 -4.82 -5.61
C ASP A 104 -28.07 -5.96 -4.84
N THR A 105 -28.82 -7.00 -4.48
CA THR A 105 -28.27 -8.15 -3.76
C THR A 105 -27.29 -8.96 -4.62
N ILE A 106 -26.20 -9.41 -4.01
CA ILE A 106 -25.25 -10.35 -4.63
C ILE A 106 -25.65 -11.78 -4.29
N ASN A 107 -25.65 -12.67 -5.29
CA ASN A 107 -25.87 -14.09 -5.08
C ASN A 107 -24.86 -14.67 -4.06
N PRO A 108 -25.29 -15.50 -3.08
CA PRO A 108 -24.39 -15.99 -2.03
C PRO A 108 -23.14 -16.73 -2.51
N GLY A 109 -23.23 -17.57 -3.54
CA GLY A 109 -22.06 -18.27 -4.09
C GLY A 109 -21.05 -17.29 -4.68
N LYS A 110 -21.56 -16.23 -5.32
CA LYS A 110 -20.75 -15.14 -5.85
C LYS A 110 -20.13 -14.28 -4.74
N GLN A 111 -20.84 -14.08 -3.63
CA GLN A 111 -20.33 -13.39 -2.45
C GLN A 111 -19.12 -14.13 -1.86
N MET A 112 -19.18 -15.46 -1.77
CA MET A 112 -18.07 -16.28 -1.30
C MET A 112 -16.84 -16.11 -2.19
N ALA A 113 -17.02 -16.06 -3.52
CA ALA A 113 -15.91 -15.79 -4.44
C ALA A 113 -15.33 -14.37 -4.24
N LEU A 114 -16.19 -13.35 -4.12
CA LEU A 114 -15.78 -11.95 -3.90
C LEU A 114 -15.00 -11.74 -2.60
N TRP A 115 -15.37 -12.45 -1.54
CA TRP A 115 -14.68 -12.42 -0.25
C TRP A 115 -13.27 -13.02 -0.32
N ASN A 116 -13.08 -14.06 -1.13
CA ASN A 116 -11.81 -14.76 -1.28
C ASN A 116 -10.90 -14.16 -2.37
N LEU A 117 -11.32 -13.08 -3.05
CA LEU A 117 -10.45 -12.36 -3.97
C LEU A 117 -9.30 -11.70 -3.21
N ASN A 118 -8.08 -11.81 -3.75
CA ASN A 118 -6.96 -11.02 -3.27
C ASN A 118 -7.29 -9.52 -3.33
N PRO A 119 -6.87 -8.71 -2.34
CA PRO A 119 -7.12 -7.27 -2.33
C PRO A 119 -6.67 -6.56 -3.62
N GLU A 120 -5.57 -7.00 -4.25
CA GLU A 120 -5.13 -6.50 -5.55
C GLU A 120 -6.23 -6.54 -6.63
N ASN A 121 -7.06 -7.58 -6.62
CA ASN A 121 -8.13 -7.82 -7.59
C ASN A 121 -9.43 -7.10 -7.21
N SER A 122 -9.37 -6.17 -6.25
CA SER A 122 -10.52 -5.40 -5.76
C SER A 122 -10.15 -3.97 -5.36
N ASN A 123 -9.26 -3.34 -6.14
CA ASN A 123 -8.76 -1.98 -5.91
C ASN A 123 -8.24 -1.76 -4.47
N ASN A 124 -7.56 -2.77 -3.92
CA ASN A 124 -7.01 -2.78 -2.57
C ASN A 124 -8.08 -2.55 -1.46
N LYS A 125 -9.34 -2.96 -1.70
CA LYS A 125 -10.39 -3.00 -0.67
C LYS A 125 -10.78 -4.44 -0.38
N PRO A 126 -10.26 -5.04 0.71
CA PRO A 126 -10.38 -6.47 0.94
C PRO A 126 -11.84 -6.92 1.09
N GLY A 127 -12.13 -8.11 0.56
CA GLY A 127 -13.40 -8.80 0.80
C GLY A 127 -13.50 -9.33 2.22
N ILE A 128 -12.39 -9.89 2.73
CA ILE A 128 -12.19 -10.31 4.12
C ILE A 128 -10.98 -9.56 4.69
N LEU A 129 -11.14 -8.96 5.86
CA LEU A 129 -10.06 -8.32 6.61
C LEU A 129 -9.78 -9.12 7.90
N PRO A 130 -8.71 -9.93 7.95
CA PRO A 130 -8.30 -10.64 9.17
C PRO A 130 -7.60 -9.67 10.14
N LEU A 131 -8.01 -9.62 11.40
CA LEU A 131 -7.44 -8.71 12.41
C LEU A 131 -7.28 -9.39 13.78
N CYS A 132 -6.30 -8.91 14.54
CA CYS A 132 -6.21 -9.03 16.00
C CYS A 132 -5.63 -7.73 16.59
N ILE A 133 -5.60 -7.61 17.91
CA ILE A 133 -5.14 -6.39 18.58
C ILE A 133 -3.63 -6.21 18.39
N GLY A 134 -3.20 -4.98 18.15
CA GLY A 134 -1.80 -4.61 17.89
C GLY A 134 -1.33 -4.80 16.44
N MET A 135 -2.15 -5.40 15.58
CA MET A 135 -1.76 -5.72 14.20
C MET A 135 -1.45 -4.46 13.38
N PRO A 136 -0.34 -4.42 12.62
CA PRO A 136 -0.01 -3.28 11.77
C PRO A 136 -0.94 -3.18 10.57
N VAL A 137 -1.45 -1.98 10.35
CA VAL A 137 -2.41 -1.65 9.29
C VAL A 137 -2.03 -0.35 8.59
N MET A 138 -2.57 -0.16 7.38
CA MET A 138 -2.40 1.02 6.56
C MET A 138 -3.78 1.51 6.07
N ILE A 139 -4.05 2.80 6.28
CA ILE A 139 -5.26 3.47 5.81
C ILE A 139 -5.18 3.66 4.29
N LYS A 140 -6.28 3.40 3.57
CA LYS A 140 -6.34 3.43 2.10
C LYS A 140 -7.25 4.52 1.52
N LYS A 141 -7.68 5.48 2.35
CA LYS A 141 -8.55 6.58 1.94
C LYS A 141 -8.24 7.84 2.75
N ASN A 142 -8.33 9.00 2.11
CA ASN A 142 -8.36 10.29 2.81
C ASN A 142 -9.73 10.45 3.45
N ILE A 143 -9.77 10.55 4.77
CA ILE A 143 -11.00 10.65 5.56
C ILE A 143 -11.06 12.03 6.22
N ALA A 144 -10.02 12.37 7.00
CA ALA A 144 -9.91 13.61 7.75
C ALA A 144 -8.43 14.00 7.80
N THR A 145 -8.02 14.89 6.89
CA THR A 145 -6.62 15.29 6.74
C THR A 145 -6.10 16.03 7.98
N GLU A 146 -6.97 16.82 8.60
CA GLU A 146 -6.76 17.58 9.84
C GLU A 146 -6.53 16.69 11.06
N LEU A 147 -6.95 15.41 11.00
CA LEU A 147 -6.70 14.41 12.04
C LEU A 147 -5.65 13.38 11.61
N CYS A 148 -4.86 13.68 10.57
CA CYS A 148 -3.88 12.77 9.98
C CYS A 148 -4.47 11.43 9.49
N ILE A 149 -5.77 11.37 9.20
CA ILE A 149 -6.45 10.18 8.68
C ILE A 149 -6.42 10.21 7.15
N THR A 150 -5.24 9.95 6.60
CA THR A 150 -4.97 10.02 5.16
C THR A 150 -4.53 8.69 4.57
N ASN A 151 -4.65 8.56 3.24
CA ASN A 151 -4.21 7.39 2.51
C ASN A 151 -2.70 7.18 2.70
N GLY A 152 -2.33 5.94 2.99
CA GLY A 152 -1.00 5.48 3.29
C GLY A 152 -0.69 5.47 4.78
N VAL A 153 -1.36 6.26 5.63
CA VAL A 153 -0.97 6.40 7.05
C VAL A 153 -0.99 5.04 7.74
N GLU A 154 0.08 4.78 8.49
CA GLU A 154 0.31 3.51 9.16
C GLU A 154 -0.18 3.60 10.60
N GLY A 155 -0.62 2.47 11.15
CA GLY A 155 -1.06 2.39 12.52
C GLY A 155 -1.14 0.97 13.01
N ASN A 156 -1.54 0.80 14.26
CA ASN A 156 -1.79 -0.49 14.88
C ASN A 156 -3.25 -0.59 15.32
N VAL A 157 -3.84 -1.77 15.19
CA VAL A 157 -5.22 -2.03 15.65
C VAL A 157 -5.29 -1.92 17.17
N VAL A 158 -6.23 -1.12 17.68
CA VAL A 158 -6.51 -0.97 19.12
C VAL A 158 -7.78 -1.70 19.54
N GLY A 159 -8.73 -1.85 18.62
CA GLY A 159 -10.00 -2.52 18.86
C GLY A 159 -10.99 -2.25 17.74
N TRP A 160 -12.21 -2.75 17.87
CA TRP A 160 -13.26 -2.56 16.87
C TRP A 160 -14.65 -2.66 17.48
N LYS A 161 -15.63 -2.10 16.77
CA LYS A 161 -17.04 -2.43 16.90
C LYS A 161 -17.45 -3.25 15.69
N SER A 162 -18.14 -4.35 15.92
CA SER A 162 -18.63 -5.25 14.87
C SER A 162 -20.13 -5.50 15.00
N SER A 163 -20.70 -6.01 13.92
CA SER A 163 -22.03 -6.61 13.90
C SER A 163 -21.97 -7.92 13.12
N VAL A 164 -23.11 -8.59 12.97
CA VAL A 164 -23.20 -9.86 12.24
C VAL A 164 -24.02 -9.65 10.96
N LEU A 165 -23.51 -10.17 9.85
CA LEU A 165 -24.27 -10.41 8.62
C LEU A 165 -24.70 -11.88 8.60
N ARG A 166 -26.00 -12.15 8.55
CA ARG A 166 -26.51 -13.51 8.42
C ARG A 166 -26.76 -13.83 6.95
N MET A 167 -26.13 -14.89 6.45
CA MET A 167 -26.29 -15.36 5.07
C MET A 167 -26.20 -16.89 5.04
N ASN A 168 -27.11 -17.56 4.34
CA ASN A 168 -27.16 -19.04 4.26
C ASN A 168 -27.13 -19.73 5.63
N ASN A 169 -27.90 -19.23 6.60
CA ASN A 169 -27.93 -19.73 7.98
C ASN A 169 -26.56 -19.72 8.70
N LYS A 170 -25.62 -18.90 8.24
CA LYS A 170 -24.31 -18.67 8.88
C LYS A 170 -24.15 -17.19 9.23
N ASP A 171 -23.45 -16.97 10.33
CA ASP A 171 -23.18 -15.65 10.86
C ASP A 171 -21.75 -15.23 10.45
N TYR A 172 -21.65 -14.09 9.79
CA TYR A 172 -20.41 -13.51 9.30
C TYR A 172 -20.13 -12.21 10.04
N PRO A 173 -19.05 -12.10 10.84
CA PRO A 173 -18.68 -10.84 11.49
C PRO A 173 -18.37 -9.75 10.46
N ILE A 174 -18.91 -8.55 10.66
CA ILE A 174 -18.63 -7.38 9.82
C ILE A 174 -18.16 -6.22 10.68
N LEU A 175 -17.19 -5.43 10.18
CA LEU A 175 -16.73 -4.24 10.91
C LEU A 175 -17.75 -3.11 10.78
N ASN A 176 -18.08 -2.49 11.89
CA ASN A 176 -18.76 -1.19 11.92
C ASN A 176 -17.72 -0.07 11.99
N THR A 177 -16.75 -0.21 12.89
CA THR A 177 -15.70 0.78 13.12
C THR A 177 -14.45 0.08 13.63
N LEU A 178 -13.30 0.44 13.07
CA LEU A 178 -11.97 -0.02 13.48
C LEU A 178 -11.24 1.12 14.19
N PHE A 179 -10.70 0.89 15.38
CA PHE A 179 -9.89 1.86 16.10
C PHE A 179 -8.41 1.60 15.83
N ILE A 180 -7.69 2.64 15.41
CA ILE A 180 -6.29 2.55 14.99
C ILE A 180 -5.48 3.58 15.75
N ALA A 181 -4.40 3.14 16.40
CA ALA A 181 -3.36 4.03 16.91
C ALA A 181 -2.45 4.42 15.75
N LEU A 182 -2.46 5.69 15.35
CA LEU A 182 -1.63 6.23 14.28
C LEU A 182 -0.15 6.23 14.68
N LYS A 183 0.74 5.97 13.72
CA LYS A 183 2.20 6.06 13.88
C LYS A 183 2.72 7.37 13.31
N ASP A 184 3.78 7.88 13.93
CA ASP A 184 4.61 8.99 13.43
C ASP A 184 3.78 10.21 13.00
N THR A 185 2.77 10.57 13.79
CA THR A 185 1.94 11.74 13.50
C THR A 185 2.74 13.03 13.71
N PRO A 186 2.60 14.04 12.84
CA PRO A 186 3.33 15.31 12.95
C PRO A 186 2.92 16.12 14.18
N PHE A 187 1.72 15.87 14.71
CA PHE A 187 1.21 16.44 15.94
C PHE A 187 0.33 15.42 16.66
N LYS A 188 0.00 15.71 17.92
CA LYS A 188 -0.86 14.89 18.75
C LYS A 188 -2.31 14.98 18.25
N VAL A 189 -2.88 13.86 17.83
CA VAL A 189 -4.29 13.76 17.44
C VAL A 189 -5.08 13.27 18.64
N GLN A 190 -6.10 14.02 19.08
CA GLN A 190 -6.94 13.60 20.21
C GLN A 190 -8.42 13.80 19.87
N ILE A 191 -9.17 12.71 19.85
CA ILE A 191 -10.62 12.73 19.67
C ILE A 191 -11.27 12.54 21.04
N PRO A 192 -12.26 13.36 21.44
CA PRO A 192 -12.92 13.21 22.73
C PRO A 192 -13.39 11.78 23.00
N GLY A 193 -13.01 11.23 24.16
CA GLY A 193 -13.35 9.86 24.55
C GLY A 193 -12.44 8.77 23.99
N LEU A 194 -11.40 9.11 23.21
CA LEU A 194 -10.38 8.18 22.73
C LEU A 194 -8.99 8.52 23.27
N PRO A 195 -8.09 7.53 23.40
CA PRO A 195 -6.70 7.78 23.74
C PRO A 195 -5.99 8.60 22.65
N ASP A 196 -4.84 9.14 23.03
CA ASP A 196 -3.97 9.90 22.14
C ASP A 196 -3.61 9.10 20.88
N ASN A 197 -3.69 9.76 19.73
CA ASN A 197 -3.45 9.24 18.38
C ASN A 197 -4.33 8.05 17.98
N VAL A 198 -5.40 7.75 18.73
CA VAL A 198 -6.37 6.71 18.37
C VAL A 198 -7.53 7.32 17.59
N VAL A 199 -7.74 6.81 16.38
CA VAL A 199 -8.80 7.29 15.48
C VAL A 199 -9.79 6.18 15.10
N PRO A 200 -11.09 6.49 14.97
CA PRO A 200 -12.09 5.55 14.48
C PRO A 200 -12.20 5.59 12.95
N ILE A 201 -12.11 4.43 12.30
CA ILE A 201 -12.32 4.25 10.87
C ILE A 201 -13.60 3.45 10.66
N SER A 202 -14.69 4.13 10.30
CA SER A 202 -15.96 3.48 9.99
C SER A 202 -15.92 2.82 8.61
N ARG A 203 -16.71 1.73 8.44
CA ARG A 203 -16.88 1.14 7.11
C ARG A 203 -17.53 2.15 6.15
N SER A 204 -17.06 2.15 4.90
CA SER A 204 -17.65 2.99 3.86
C SER A 204 -17.90 2.17 2.59
N ALA A 205 -19.06 2.42 1.98
CA ALA A 205 -19.43 1.81 0.71
C ALA A 205 -18.81 2.62 -0.44
N ARG A 206 -18.10 1.93 -1.34
CA ARG A 206 -17.63 2.54 -2.59
C ARG A 206 -17.60 1.54 -3.74
N PRO A 207 -17.78 1.99 -4.99
CA PRO A 207 -17.58 1.14 -6.15
C PRO A 207 -16.16 0.57 -6.21
N VAL A 208 -16.04 -0.73 -6.45
CA VAL A 208 -14.78 -1.44 -6.70
C VAL A 208 -14.94 -2.32 -7.94
N LEU A 209 -13.89 -2.38 -8.76
CA LEU A 209 -13.81 -3.32 -9.86
C LEU A 209 -13.17 -4.60 -9.34
N CYS A 210 -13.89 -5.71 -9.43
CA CYS A 210 -13.44 -7.03 -9.03
C CYS A 210 -13.04 -7.83 -10.25
N GLN A 211 -11.84 -8.40 -10.25
CA GLN A 211 -11.37 -9.32 -11.28
C GLN A 211 -11.36 -10.75 -10.73
N PHE A 212 -12.17 -11.62 -11.32
CA PHE A 212 -12.24 -13.03 -10.95
C PHE A 212 -11.10 -13.84 -11.61
N PRO A 213 -10.77 -15.04 -11.09
CA PRO A 213 -9.72 -15.88 -11.65
C PRO A 213 -9.92 -16.26 -13.13
N ASN A 214 -11.17 -16.32 -13.60
CA ASN A 214 -11.52 -16.55 -15.00
C ASN A 214 -11.34 -15.30 -15.90
N GLY A 215 -10.79 -14.20 -15.38
CA GLY A 215 -10.63 -12.93 -16.08
C GLY A 215 -11.89 -12.06 -16.13
N GLN A 216 -13.04 -12.55 -15.66
CA GLN A 216 -14.28 -11.78 -15.64
C GLN A 216 -14.13 -10.56 -14.73
N LEU A 217 -14.56 -9.41 -15.24
CA LEU A 217 -14.62 -8.17 -14.49
C LEU A 217 -16.04 -7.90 -14.01
N GLN A 218 -16.19 -7.47 -12.76
CA GLN A 218 -17.47 -7.02 -12.23
C GLN A 218 -17.29 -5.83 -11.31
N ARG A 219 -18.10 -4.80 -11.54
CA ARG A 219 -18.16 -3.64 -10.65
C ARG A 219 -19.26 -3.82 -9.60
N ILE A 220 -18.88 -3.75 -8.32
CA ILE A 220 -19.76 -3.85 -7.16
C ILE A 220 -19.58 -2.63 -6.24
N ASN A 221 -20.53 -2.36 -5.36
CA ASN A 221 -20.35 -1.47 -4.22
C ASN A 221 -19.87 -2.29 -3.04
N ARG A 222 -18.64 -2.07 -2.57
CA ARG A 222 -18.07 -2.76 -1.41
C ARG A 222 -18.12 -1.88 -0.19
N ASN A 223 -18.80 -2.33 0.86
CA ASN A 223 -18.86 -1.69 2.16
C ASN A 223 -17.95 -2.42 3.15
N GLN A 224 -16.82 -1.80 3.45
CA GLN A 224 -15.78 -2.28 4.36
C GLN A 224 -15.00 -1.07 4.88
N VAL A 225 -14.23 -1.21 5.96
CA VAL A 225 -13.24 -0.18 6.33
C VAL A 225 -12.20 -0.01 5.22
N ASP A 226 -11.71 1.21 5.00
CA ASP A 226 -10.69 1.49 3.98
C ASP A 226 -9.28 1.28 4.55
N VAL A 227 -8.98 0.04 4.91
CA VAL A 227 -7.72 -0.37 5.53
C VAL A 227 -7.21 -1.67 4.91
N ILE A 228 -5.89 -1.82 4.84
CA ILE A 228 -5.21 -3.09 4.55
C ILE A 228 -4.20 -3.40 5.67
N LEU A 229 -3.78 -4.65 5.75
CA LEU A 229 -2.64 -5.04 6.57
C LEU A 229 -1.36 -4.39 6.07
N ASN A 230 -0.40 -4.20 6.97
CA ASN A 230 0.85 -3.51 6.70
C ASN A 230 2.07 -4.28 7.23
N PHE A 231 2.17 -5.56 6.89
CA PHE A 231 3.41 -6.33 6.97
C PHE A 231 4.23 -6.23 5.68
N ALA A 232 3.60 -5.76 4.61
CA ALA A 232 4.24 -5.31 3.39
C ALA A 232 3.48 -4.13 2.79
N MET A 233 4.20 -3.35 1.98
CA MET A 233 3.66 -2.28 1.16
C MET A 233 4.31 -2.29 -0.22
N THR A 234 3.65 -1.66 -1.20
CA THR A 234 4.31 -1.48 -2.50
C THR A 234 5.30 -0.33 -2.47
N ASP A 235 6.31 -0.36 -3.34
CA ASP A 235 7.23 0.75 -3.60
C ASP A 235 6.49 2.05 -3.93
N TYR A 236 5.40 1.97 -4.69
CA TYR A 236 4.51 3.11 -4.92
C TYR A 236 3.84 3.60 -3.63
N ALA A 237 3.35 2.70 -2.78
CA ALA A 237 2.69 3.06 -1.53
C ALA A 237 3.66 3.57 -0.45
N SER A 238 4.96 3.29 -0.59
CA SER A 238 5.99 3.78 0.32
C SER A 238 6.47 5.20 0.00
N GLN A 239 6.15 5.72 -1.20
CA GLN A 239 6.62 7.04 -1.65
C GLN A 239 6.26 8.18 -0.69
N GLY A 240 7.17 9.16 -0.59
CA GLY A 240 6.98 10.35 0.25
C GLY A 240 7.14 10.11 1.75
N ARG A 241 7.76 8.99 2.15
CA ARG A 241 7.95 8.64 3.57
C ARG A 241 9.37 8.22 3.85
N THR A 242 9.94 8.83 4.88
CA THR A 242 11.21 8.40 5.46
C THR A 242 10.95 7.39 6.56
N ARG A 243 11.68 6.29 6.55
CA ARG A 243 11.57 5.16 7.45
C ARG A 243 12.90 4.95 8.17
N PRO A 244 12.92 4.78 9.49
CA PRO A 244 14.15 4.52 10.25
C PRO A 244 14.69 3.09 10.04
N ILE A 245 13.83 2.17 9.58
CA ILE A 245 14.15 0.77 9.29
C ILE A 245 13.56 0.44 7.93
N ASN A 246 14.38 -0.08 7.02
CA ASN A 246 14.00 -0.27 5.64
C ASN A 246 14.24 -1.72 5.19
N VAL A 247 13.17 -2.52 5.20
CA VAL A 247 13.20 -3.90 4.73
C VAL A 247 12.64 -3.94 3.32
N ILE A 248 13.44 -4.39 2.36
CA ILE A 248 13.09 -4.30 0.93
C ILE A 248 13.22 -5.66 0.24
N ASP A 249 12.26 -5.99 -0.61
CA ASP A 249 12.28 -7.15 -1.50
C ASP A 249 12.31 -6.66 -2.95
N LEU A 250 13.46 -6.84 -3.60
CA LEU A 250 13.73 -6.34 -4.95
C LEU A 250 13.42 -7.36 -6.03
N THR A 251 12.98 -8.58 -5.68
CA THR A 251 12.85 -9.74 -6.57
C THR A 251 12.04 -9.43 -7.84
N TYR A 252 10.98 -8.65 -7.71
CA TYR A 252 10.07 -8.33 -8.82
C TYR A 252 10.09 -6.86 -9.26
N CYS A 253 10.99 -6.06 -8.68
CA CYS A 253 11.25 -4.71 -9.13
C CYS A 253 11.90 -4.78 -10.53
N ARG A 254 11.36 -4.04 -11.51
CA ARG A 254 11.77 -4.18 -12.94
C ARG A 254 12.59 -3.01 -13.48
N THR A 255 12.70 -1.93 -12.72
CA THR A 255 13.35 -0.69 -13.17
C THR A 255 14.29 -0.17 -12.08
N HIS A 256 15.35 0.53 -12.49
CA HIS A 256 16.25 1.23 -11.56
C HIS A 256 15.49 2.26 -10.71
N PHE A 257 14.44 2.89 -11.25
CA PHE A 257 13.57 3.78 -10.47
C PHE A 257 12.81 3.06 -9.34
N SER A 258 12.37 1.82 -9.56
CA SER A 258 11.72 1.02 -8.51
C SER A 258 12.73 0.66 -7.42
N TYR A 259 13.96 0.29 -7.80
CA TYR A 259 15.05 0.06 -6.84
C TYR A 259 15.35 1.33 -6.05
N TYR A 260 15.56 2.45 -6.74
CA TYR A 260 15.81 3.75 -6.12
C TYR A 260 14.67 4.12 -5.17
N THR A 261 13.42 3.93 -5.57
CA THR A 261 12.24 4.20 -4.75
C THR A 261 12.28 3.39 -3.46
N CYS A 262 12.62 2.11 -3.50
CA CYS A 262 12.76 1.27 -2.31
C CYS A 262 13.89 1.76 -1.38
N PHE A 263 15.07 2.07 -1.91
CA PHE A 263 16.21 2.49 -1.10
C PHE A 263 16.06 3.90 -0.53
N SER A 264 15.50 4.84 -1.29
CA SER A 264 15.28 6.24 -0.89
C SER A 264 14.16 6.44 0.14
N ARG A 265 13.62 5.35 0.71
CA ARG A 265 12.74 5.42 1.89
C ARG A 265 13.51 5.46 3.19
N SER A 266 14.80 5.16 3.21
CA SER A 266 15.62 5.34 4.42
C SER A 266 16.48 6.60 4.30
N ALA A 267 16.63 7.34 5.40
CA ALA A 267 17.63 8.39 5.50
C ALA A 267 19.05 7.86 5.75
N SER A 268 19.18 6.57 6.07
CA SER A 268 20.47 5.93 6.35
C SER A 268 20.58 4.53 5.76
N VAL A 269 21.80 4.12 5.44
CA VAL A 269 22.12 2.72 5.12
C VAL A 269 21.91 1.82 6.35
N LYS A 270 22.09 2.36 7.56
CA LYS A 270 21.84 1.66 8.81
C LYS A 270 20.39 1.17 8.86
N ASN A 271 20.19 -0.07 9.32
CA ASN A 271 18.89 -0.75 9.38
C ASN A 271 18.19 -0.94 8.02
N THR A 272 18.93 -0.86 6.90
CA THR A 272 18.44 -1.29 5.59
C THR A 272 18.83 -2.76 5.35
N VAL A 273 17.86 -3.58 4.97
CA VAL A 273 18.08 -5.00 4.64
C VAL A 273 17.36 -5.35 3.35
N ILE A 274 18.08 -5.98 2.43
CA ILE A 274 17.52 -6.57 1.21
C ILE A 274 17.15 -8.03 1.52
N VAL A 275 15.86 -8.35 1.46
CA VAL A 275 15.36 -9.72 1.55
C VAL A 275 15.66 -10.43 0.24
N GLY A 276 16.40 -11.53 0.31
CA GLY A 276 16.77 -12.33 -0.86
C GLY A 276 17.98 -11.76 -1.59
N GLY A 277 17.77 -10.86 -2.56
CA GLY A 277 18.84 -10.34 -3.41
C GLY A 277 18.38 -9.29 -4.40
N PHE A 278 19.22 -8.98 -5.39
CA PHE A 278 18.95 -7.96 -6.39
C PHE A 278 19.59 -8.29 -7.73
N ASN A 279 19.10 -7.68 -8.81
CA ASN A 279 19.55 -7.93 -10.18
C ASN A 279 20.42 -6.77 -10.69
N LEU A 280 21.69 -7.05 -10.99
CA LEU A 280 22.67 -6.07 -11.47
C LEU A 280 22.26 -5.40 -12.79
N SER A 281 21.63 -6.15 -13.71
CA SER A 281 21.26 -5.61 -15.04
C SER A 281 20.19 -4.52 -14.98
N ILE A 282 19.48 -4.42 -13.86
CA ILE A 282 18.48 -3.39 -13.62
C ILE A 282 19.14 -2.05 -13.25
N ILE A 283 20.25 -2.08 -12.52
CA ILE A 283 20.94 -0.90 -11.96
C ILE A 283 22.24 -0.54 -12.67
N GLN A 284 22.64 -1.31 -13.67
CA GLN A 284 23.76 -1.05 -14.57
C GLN A 284 23.31 -1.02 -16.03
N GLY A 285 24.01 -0.28 -16.88
CA GLY A 285 23.77 -0.19 -18.32
C GLY A 285 23.21 1.14 -18.82
N GLY A 286 23.10 2.14 -17.94
CA GLY A 286 22.69 3.51 -18.28
C GLY A 286 21.19 3.69 -18.52
N ILE A 287 20.75 4.93 -18.40
CA ILE A 287 19.40 5.39 -18.73
C ILE A 287 19.23 5.63 -20.24
N THR A 288 17.97 5.73 -20.68
CA THR A 288 17.63 5.96 -22.09
C THR A 288 18.15 7.30 -22.59
N GLY A 289 18.35 7.44 -23.91
CA GLY A 289 18.86 8.69 -24.50
C GLY A 289 17.97 9.90 -24.18
N TRP A 290 16.65 9.74 -24.32
CA TRP A 290 15.70 10.80 -23.99
C TRP A 290 15.74 11.21 -22.51
N LEU A 291 15.83 10.25 -21.58
CA LEU A 291 15.91 10.56 -20.16
C LEU A 291 17.23 11.25 -19.79
N ARG A 292 18.34 10.90 -20.45
CA ARG A 292 19.62 11.61 -20.30
C ARG A 292 19.51 13.06 -20.75
N GLN A 293 18.84 13.30 -21.87
CA GLN A 293 18.61 14.64 -22.38
C GLN A 293 17.78 15.45 -21.38
N GLU A 294 16.66 14.91 -20.90
CA GLU A 294 15.80 15.54 -19.90
C GLU A 294 16.58 15.92 -18.62
N PHE A 295 17.34 14.98 -18.04
CA PHE A 295 18.13 15.27 -16.84
C PHE A 295 19.21 16.33 -17.08
N ARG A 296 19.89 16.29 -18.22
CA ARG A 296 20.86 17.33 -18.59
C ARG A 296 20.20 18.70 -18.71
N GLU A 297 19.01 18.77 -19.32
CA GLU A 297 18.26 20.02 -19.46
C GLU A 297 17.85 20.57 -18.09
N LEU A 298 17.37 19.71 -17.18
CA LEU A 298 17.06 20.08 -15.80
C LEU A 298 18.28 20.56 -15.01
N GLU A 299 19.43 19.87 -15.12
CA GLU A 299 20.69 20.29 -14.49
C GLU A 299 21.19 21.64 -15.02
N MET A 300 21.09 21.86 -16.34
CA MET A 300 21.42 23.17 -16.93
C MET A 300 20.49 24.28 -16.41
N MET A 301 19.19 24.00 -16.30
CA MET A 301 18.22 24.96 -15.75
C MET A 301 18.48 25.28 -14.27
N ASP A 302 18.85 24.27 -13.48
CA ASP A 302 19.20 24.44 -12.06
C ASP A 302 20.44 25.33 -11.90
N GLU A 303 21.50 25.07 -12.66
CA GLU A 303 22.73 25.87 -12.62
C GLU A 303 22.50 27.31 -13.12
N ILE A 304 21.71 27.50 -14.20
CA ILE A 304 21.33 28.84 -14.66
C ILE A 304 20.57 29.59 -13.56
N THR A 305 19.67 28.92 -12.86
CA THR A 305 18.88 29.51 -11.77
C THR A 305 19.81 29.91 -10.62
N LYS A 306 20.70 29.02 -10.19
CA LYS A 306 21.69 29.30 -9.15
C LYS A 306 22.58 30.50 -9.50
N LEU A 307 23.17 30.53 -10.69
CA LEU A 307 24.03 31.63 -11.13
C LEU A 307 23.28 32.97 -11.19
N ARG A 308 21.98 32.95 -11.50
CA ARG A 308 21.14 34.15 -11.52
C ARG A 308 20.92 34.69 -10.10
N GLU A 309 20.60 33.82 -9.15
CA GLU A 309 20.43 34.19 -7.74
C GLU A 309 21.74 34.69 -7.12
N GLU A 310 22.88 34.12 -7.51
CA GLU A 310 24.20 34.56 -7.08
C GLU A 310 24.67 35.85 -7.77
N GLY A 311 23.92 36.38 -8.74
CA GLY A 311 24.23 37.62 -9.46
C GLY A 311 25.42 37.52 -10.42
N VAL A 312 25.92 36.31 -10.69
CA VAL A 312 27.05 36.03 -11.59
C VAL A 312 26.61 35.60 -12.99
N LEU A 313 25.32 35.33 -13.20
CA LEU A 313 24.81 35.01 -14.53
C LEU A 313 24.89 36.24 -15.44
N HIS A 314 25.53 36.06 -16.59
CA HIS A 314 25.60 37.11 -17.60
C HIS A 314 24.20 37.54 -18.09
N HIS A 315 23.95 38.84 -18.15
CA HIS A 315 22.63 39.43 -18.44
C HIS A 315 22.00 39.04 -19.79
N THR A 316 22.79 38.50 -20.73
CA THR A 316 22.32 38.03 -22.03
C THR A 316 21.75 36.62 -22.01
N VAL A 317 22.01 35.83 -20.95
CA VAL A 317 21.49 34.46 -20.83
C VAL A 317 20.03 34.52 -20.41
N ARG A 318 19.14 34.29 -21.38
CA ARG A 318 17.68 34.16 -21.19
C ARG A 318 17.29 32.70 -21.34
N GLY A 319 16.39 32.22 -20.48
CA GLY A 319 15.82 30.89 -20.62
C GLY A 319 14.65 30.97 -21.60
N ASP A 320 14.71 30.23 -22.70
CA ASP A 320 13.57 30.07 -23.59
C ASP A 320 12.59 29.05 -22.98
N ARG A 321 11.29 29.36 -23.05
CA ARG A 321 10.20 28.47 -22.65
C ARG A 321 9.88 27.47 -23.75
#